data_AF-A0A0B7F445-F1
#
_entry.id   AF-A0A0B7F445-F1
#
_cell.length_a   1.000
_cell.length_b   1.000
_cell.length_c   1.000
_cell.angle_alpha   90.00
_cell.angle_beta   90.00
_cell.angle_gamma   90.00
#
_symmetry.space_group_name_H-M   'P 1'
#
loop_
_entity.id
_entity.type
_entity.pdbx_description
1 polymer ?
#
loop_
_entity_poly.entity_id
_entity_poly.type
_entity_poly.pdbx_seq_one_letter_code
_entity_poly.pdbx_strand_id
1 'polypeptide(L)'
;MSSLEAIIRDPRFRDYLAILKGARNGFVYGVKIRFPHALLMAILFGRGDWSQRAKTIFKATKQHATNLAKFVTIYKTLLLIQRRANGGKEKSADSFFAGLIGGYLVFGDRTAINEQIVLYVCSRVVASFIPRAFPSPPHNPNGDVLIPARSVPPDSRIFSVFAAVSWGAVMWLFKYRPETLQPGMANSMQYLYRDSEAWNNLKTLLWHNK
;
A
#
# COMPACT_ATOMS: atom_id res chain seq x y z
N MET A 1 40.94 -7.11 -8.52
CA MET A 1 39.55 -6.96 -8.04
C MET A 1 39.32 -5.50 -7.72
N SER A 2 38.24 -4.89 -8.18
CA SER A 2 38.04 -3.45 -8.03
C SER A 2 37.82 -3.09 -6.55
N SER A 3 38.39 -1.98 -6.08
CA SER A 3 38.27 -1.54 -4.67
C SER A 3 36.82 -1.41 -4.19
N LEU A 4 35.89 -1.17 -5.12
CA LEU A 4 34.44 -1.14 -4.90
C LEU A 4 33.84 -2.50 -4.54
N GLU A 5 34.27 -3.58 -5.20
CA GLU A 5 33.79 -4.94 -4.88
C GLU A 5 34.24 -5.39 -3.49
N ALA A 6 35.43 -4.96 -3.05
CA ALA A 6 35.93 -5.22 -1.70
C ALA A 6 35.05 -4.54 -0.64
N ILE A 7 34.66 -3.27 -0.85
CA ILE A 7 33.75 -2.53 0.04
C ILE A 7 32.36 -3.17 0.10
N ILE A 8 31.83 -3.64 -1.04
CA ILE A 8 30.50 -4.29 -1.11
C ILE A 8 30.47 -5.61 -0.34
N ARG A 9 31.58 -6.35 -0.32
CA ARG A 9 31.69 -7.66 0.34
C ARG A 9 32.06 -7.56 1.82
N ASP A 10 32.47 -6.39 2.31
CA ASP A 10 32.84 -6.19 3.71
C ASP A 10 31.60 -6.30 4.63
N PRO A 11 31.59 -7.25 5.59
CA PRO A 11 30.51 -7.39 6.57
C PRO A 11 30.21 -6.11 7.37
N ARG A 12 31.19 -5.22 7.56
CA ARG A 12 31.04 -3.96 8.31
C ARG A 12 30.07 -2.99 7.66
N PHE A 13 29.99 -2.98 6.32
CA PHE A 13 29.08 -2.10 5.58
C PHE A 13 27.73 -2.75 5.29
N ARG A 14 27.55 -4.03 5.63
CA ARG A 14 26.36 -4.81 5.27
C ARG A 14 25.05 -4.15 5.69
N ASP A 15 24.95 -3.63 6.92
CA ASP A 15 23.72 -2.99 7.41
C ASP A 15 23.41 -1.68 6.68
N TYR A 16 24.44 -0.85 6.45
CA TYR A 16 24.29 0.43 5.73
C TYR A 16 23.92 0.20 4.26
N LEU A 17 24.57 -0.77 3.61
CA LEU A 17 24.23 -1.19 2.25
C LEU A 17 22.83 -1.81 2.18
N ALA A 18 22.37 -2.50 3.23
CA ALA A 18 21.02 -3.03 3.31
C ALA A 18 19.94 -1.93 3.45
N ILE A 19 20.25 -0.81 4.13
CA ILE A 19 19.42 0.39 4.15
C ILE A 19 19.33 1.00 2.75
N LEU A 20 20.48 1.25 2.11
CA LEU A 20 20.54 1.84 0.77
C LEU A 20 19.81 0.98 -0.28
N LYS A 21 20.07 -0.33 -0.31
CA LYS A 21 19.39 -1.28 -1.19
C LYS A 21 17.89 -1.35 -0.89
N GLY A 22 17.52 -1.29 0.38
CA GLY A 22 16.12 -1.21 0.82
C GLY A 22 15.40 0.02 0.26
N ALA A 23 16.01 1.21 0.42
CA ALA A 23 15.49 2.46 -0.10
C ALA A 23 15.30 2.43 -1.61
N ARG A 24 16.32 1.94 -2.35
CA ARG A 24 16.24 1.74 -3.80
C ARG A 24 15.11 0.78 -4.18
N ASN A 25 14.95 -0.32 -3.46
CA ASN A 25 13.88 -1.28 -3.73
C ASN A 25 12.49 -0.68 -3.47
N GLY A 26 12.32 0.07 -2.38
CA GLY A 26 11.10 0.82 -2.11
C GLY A 26 10.77 1.81 -3.21
N PHE A 27 11.77 2.56 -3.69
CA PHE A 27 11.60 3.49 -4.81
C PHE A 27 11.16 2.77 -6.09
N VAL A 28 11.91 1.74 -6.51
CA VAL A 28 11.64 1.00 -7.76
C VAL A 28 10.28 0.31 -7.71
N TYR A 29 9.94 -0.30 -6.58
CA TYR A 29 8.64 -0.93 -6.40
C TYR A 29 7.51 0.10 -6.48
N GLY A 30 7.67 1.24 -5.80
CA GLY A 30 6.70 2.33 -5.85
C GLY A 30 6.47 2.86 -7.28
N VAL A 31 7.54 3.04 -8.06
CA VAL A 31 7.41 3.42 -9.48
C VAL A 31 6.64 2.35 -10.26
N LYS A 32 7.02 1.07 -10.12
CA LYS A 32 6.41 -0.04 -10.88
C LYS A 32 4.91 -0.18 -10.66
N ILE A 33 4.42 0.08 -9.45
CA ILE A 33 2.99 -0.04 -9.14
C ILE A 33 2.25 1.26 -9.46
N ARG A 34 2.80 2.42 -9.05
CA ARG A 34 2.06 3.68 -9.13
C ARG A 34 1.99 4.25 -10.54
N PHE A 35 3.06 4.12 -11.31
CA PHE A 35 3.11 4.70 -12.65
C PHE A 35 2.03 4.13 -13.58
N PRO A 36 1.89 2.79 -13.73
CA PRO A 36 0.83 2.22 -14.58
C PRO A 36 -0.56 2.62 -14.11
N HIS A 37 -0.81 2.62 -12.80
CA HIS A 37 -2.08 3.06 -12.25
C HIS A 37 -2.39 4.52 -12.59
N ALA A 38 -1.45 5.43 -12.33
CA ALA A 38 -1.64 6.86 -12.62
C ALA A 38 -1.80 7.13 -14.13
N LEU A 39 -1.08 6.38 -14.97
CA LEU A 39 -1.21 6.45 -16.41
C LEU A 39 -2.61 6.02 -16.88
N LEU A 40 -3.09 4.86 -16.43
CA LEU A 40 -4.43 4.37 -16.76
C LEU A 40 -5.52 5.34 -16.30
N MET A 41 -5.41 5.87 -15.08
CA MET A 41 -6.35 6.87 -14.58
C MET A 41 -6.32 8.16 -15.41
N ALA A 42 -5.15 8.59 -15.87
CA ALA A 42 -5.02 9.78 -16.72
C ALA A 42 -5.55 9.56 -18.15
N ILE A 43 -5.50 8.32 -18.66
CA ILE A 43 -6.08 7.97 -19.97
C ILE A 43 -7.60 7.90 -19.87
N LEU A 44 -8.13 7.18 -18.88
CA LEU A 44 -9.57 6.90 -18.76
C LEU A 44 -10.37 8.08 -18.20
N PHE A 45 -9.81 8.79 -17.21
CA PHE A 45 -10.53 9.79 -16.42
C PHE A 45 -9.80 11.14 -16.35
N GLY A 46 -8.62 11.26 -16.98
CA GLY A 46 -7.86 12.49 -16.99
C GLY A 46 -8.58 13.61 -17.73
N ARG A 47 -8.56 14.82 -17.17
CA ARG A 47 -9.05 16.06 -17.79
C ARG A 47 -7.85 16.97 -18.11
N GLY A 48 -8.01 17.86 -19.09
CA GLY A 48 -6.96 18.80 -19.53
C GLY A 48 -5.90 18.19 -20.45
N ASP A 49 -4.89 18.99 -20.76
CA ASP A 49 -3.85 18.70 -21.75
C ASP A 49 -2.87 17.61 -21.29
N TRP A 50 -2.28 16.91 -22.27
CA TRP A 50 -1.30 15.85 -22.02
C TRP A 50 -0.08 16.28 -21.21
N SER A 51 0.34 17.56 -21.32
CA SER A 51 1.41 18.13 -20.49
C SER A 51 1.04 18.15 -19.01
N GLN A 52 -0.19 18.56 -18.68
CA GLN A 52 -0.69 18.60 -17.31
C GLN A 52 -0.88 17.18 -16.75
N ARG A 53 -1.37 16.25 -17.58
CA ARG A 53 -1.50 14.82 -17.22
C ARG A 53 -0.13 14.21 -16.92
N ALA A 54 0.86 14.42 -17.78
CA ALA A 54 2.21 13.91 -17.58
C ALA A 54 2.84 14.44 -16.27
N LYS A 55 2.69 15.73 -15.99
CA LYS A 55 3.15 16.34 -14.72
C LYS A 55 2.46 15.70 -13.51
N THR A 56 1.16 15.45 -13.60
CA THR A 56 0.37 14.81 -12.52
C THR A 56 0.82 13.37 -12.28
N ILE A 57 0.98 12.59 -13.35
CA ILE A 57 1.49 11.20 -13.28
C ILE A 57 2.87 11.18 -12.64
N PHE A 58 3.77 12.05 -13.09
CA PHE A 58 5.13 12.13 -12.55
C PHE A 58 5.13 12.51 -11.08
N LYS A 59 4.40 13.57 -10.68
CA LYS A 59 4.31 14.01 -9.28
C LYS A 59 3.75 12.90 -8.40
N ALA A 60 2.68 12.23 -8.83
CA ALA A 60 2.07 11.15 -8.06
C ALA A 60 2.97 9.92 -7.92
N THR A 61 3.65 9.55 -9.00
CA THR A 61 4.60 8.42 -9.01
C THR A 61 5.80 8.73 -8.14
N LYS A 62 6.41 9.91 -8.31
CA LYS A 62 7.56 10.35 -7.52
C LYS A 62 7.21 10.38 -6.04
N GLN A 63 6.11 11.01 -5.66
CA GLN A 63 5.67 11.10 -4.26
C GLN A 63 5.52 9.71 -3.63
N HIS A 64 4.82 8.79 -4.31
CA HIS A 64 4.63 7.42 -3.82
C HIS A 64 5.97 6.69 -3.67
N ALA A 65 6.81 6.70 -4.71
CA ALA A 65 8.11 6.03 -4.71
C ALA A 65 9.06 6.59 -3.64
N THR A 66 9.10 7.91 -3.46
CA THR A 66 9.92 8.55 -2.43
C THR A 66 9.40 8.25 -1.03
N ASN A 67 8.09 8.15 -0.83
CA ASN A 67 7.54 7.80 0.48
C ASN A 67 7.90 6.37 0.85
N LEU A 68 7.79 5.41 -0.06
CA LEU A 68 8.23 4.04 0.18
C LEU A 68 9.74 3.98 0.48
N ALA A 69 10.56 4.70 -0.29
CA ALA A 69 11.99 4.77 -0.04
C ALA A 69 12.32 5.36 1.34
N LYS A 70 11.70 6.49 1.70
CA LYS A 70 11.86 7.15 3.01
C LYS A 70 11.46 6.21 4.15
N PHE A 71 10.31 5.55 4.04
CA PHE A 71 9.82 4.62 5.06
C PHE A 71 10.83 3.48 5.28
N VAL A 72 11.29 2.82 4.22
CA VAL A 72 12.26 1.73 4.35
C VAL A 72 13.58 2.21 4.96
N THR A 73 14.05 3.41 4.59
CA THR A 73 15.26 4.01 5.16
C THR A 73 15.10 4.27 6.66
N ILE A 74 14.00 4.90 7.07
CA ILE A 74 13.73 5.23 8.47
C ILE A 74 13.57 3.93 9.28
N TYR A 75 12.73 3.01 8.81
CA TYR A 75 12.47 1.72 9.46
C TYR A 75 13.76 0.94 9.72
N LYS A 76 14.59 0.74 8.69
CA LYS A 76 15.84 -0.02 8.83
C LYS A 76 16.88 0.72 9.67
N THR A 77 16.94 2.04 9.59
CA THR A 77 17.81 2.85 10.46
C THR A 77 17.42 2.71 11.92
N LEU A 78 16.13 2.77 12.23
CA LEU A 78 15.61 2.59 13.59
C LEU A 78 15.93 1.18 14.12
N LEU A 79 15.68 0.14 13.32
CA LEU A 79 16.06 -1.23 13.68
C LEU A 79 17.56 -1.37 13.95
N LEU A 80 18.42 -0.74 13.13
CA LEU A 80 19.87 -0.76 13.35
C LEU A 80 20.25 -0.08 14.67
N ILE A 81 19.63 1.07 14.99
CA ILE A 81 19.84 1.79 16.24
C ILE A 81 19.37 0.95 17.44
N GLN A 82 18.17 0.39 17.37
CA GLN A 82 17.59 -0.46 18.43
C GLN A 82 18.45 -1.71 18.66
N ARG A 83 18.87 -2.40 17.59
CA ARG A 83 19.76 -3.57 17.67
C ARG A 83 21.10 -3.22 18.31
N ARG A 84 21.68 -2.06 18.00
CA ARG A 84 22.92 -1.57 18.63
C ARG A 84 22.72 -1.25 20.12
N ALA A 85 21.60 -0.61 20.47
CA ALA A 85 21.25 -0.30 21.85
C ALA A 85 20.97 -1.58 22.69
N ASN A 86 20.45 -2.63 22.06
CA ASN A 86 20.13 -3.91 22.68
C ASN A 86 21.32 -4.92 22.69
N GLY A 87 22.56 -4.44 22.58
CA GLY A 87 23.75 -5.31 22.63
C GLY A 87 23.87 -6.29 21.46
N GLY A 88 23.32 -5.92 20.30
CA GLY A 88 23.37 -6.72 19.06
C GLY A 88 22.17 -7.64 18.82
N LYS A 89 21.19 -7.69 19.73
CA LYS A 89 19.99 -8.52 19.61
C LYS A 89 18.76 -7.69 19.22
N GLU A 90 17.96 -8.19 18.28
CA GLU A 90 16.68 -7.58 17.91
C GLU A 90 15.57 -8.09 18.86
N LYS A 91 14.73 -7.20 19.36
CA LYS A 91 13.53 -7.54 20.14
C LYS A 91 12.31 -7.53 19.24
N SER A 92 11.31 -8.35 19.54
CA SER A 92 10.07 -8.42 18.75
C SER A 92 9.32 -7.09 18.66
N ALA A 93 9.39 -6.27 19.72
CA ALA A 93 8.76 -4.95 19.75
C ALA A 93 9.50 -3.91 18.90
N ASP A 94 10.78 -4.12 18.58
CA ASP A 94 11.60 -3.14 17.86
C ASP A 94 10.98 -2.85 16.48
N SER A 95 10.53 -3.89 15.79
CA SER A 95 9.85 -3.84 14.49
C SER A 95 8.55 -3.04 14.56
N PHE A 96 7.77 -3.21 15.63
CA PHE A 96 6.52 -2.49 15.83
C PHE A 96 6.77 -0.99 16.01
N PHE A 97 7.69 -0.60 16.91
CA PHE A 97 7.99 0.81 17.17
C PHE A 97 8.69 1.49 16.00
N ALA A 98 9.60 0.80 15.31
CA ALA A 98 10.22 1.32 14.08
C ALA A 98 9.17 1.55 12.99
N GLY A 99 8.21 0.63 12.84
CA GLY A 99 7.08 0.77 11.93
C GLY A 99 6.15 1.93 12.30
N LEU A 100 5.85 2.09 13.60
CA LEU A 100 5.01 3.16 14.13
C LEU A 100 5.63 4.54 13.85
N ILE A 101 6.90 4.73 14.22
CA ILE A 101 7.61 6.00 14.03
C ILE A 101 7.77 6.30 12.54
N GLY A 102 8.24 5.33 11.75
CA GLY A 102 8.40 5.50 10.31
C GLY A 102 7.07 5.78 9.61
N GLY A 103 5.99 5.14 10.06
CA GLY A 103 4.64 5.32 9.53
C GLY A 103 4.13 6.74 9.77
N TYR A 104 4.27 7.23 11.00
CA TYR A 104 3.89 8.60 11.36
C TYR A 104 4.69 9.64 10.58
N LEU A 105 6.02 9.51 10.51
CA LEU A 105 6.88 10.49 9.85
C LEU A 105 6.72 10.56 8.33
N VAL A 106 6.34 9.46 7.67
CA VAL A 106 6.26 9.40 6.20
C VAL A 106 4.83 9.52 5.69
N PHE A 107 3.87 8.92 6.39
CA PHE A 107 2.49 8.82 5.95
C PHE A 107 1.52 9.67 6.78
N GLY A 108 2.00 10.39 7.81
CA GLY A 108 1.17 11.28 8.64
C GLY A 108 0.56 12.45 7.87
N ASP A 109 1.26 12.96 6.85
CA ASP A 109 0.71 14.01 5.98
C ASP A 109 -0.44 13.48 5.14
N ARG A 110 -1.61 14.10 5.26
CA ARG A 110 -2.79 13.72 4.48
C ARG A 110 -2.65 14.17 3.03
N THR A 111 -2.19 13.25 2.20
CA THR A 111 -2.22 13.36 0.73
C THR A 111 -3.06 12.22 0.16
N ALA A 112 -3.66 12.40 -1.02
CA ALA A 112 -4.44 11.33 -1.67
C ALA A 112 -3.63 10.02 -1.86
N ILE A 113 -2.30 10.13 -1.98
CA ILE A 113 -1.39 8.98 -2.10
C ILE A 113 -1.20 8.31 -0.74
N ASN A 114 -0.94 9.08 0.31
CA ASN A 114 -0.77 8.55 1.66
C ASN A 114 -2.07 7.91 2.15
N GLU A 115 -3.21 8.55 1.90
CA GLU A 115 -4.53 8.00 2.25
C GLU A 115 -4.76 6.63 1.59
N GLN A 116 -4.42 6.50 0.30
CA GLN A 116 -4.50 5.20 -0.40
C GLN A 116 -3.57 4.14 0.20
N ILE A 117 -2.33 4.50 0.55
CA ILE A 117 -1.38 3.56 1.19
C ILE A 117 -1.89 3.14 2.56
N VAL A 118 -2.32 4.08 3.39
CA VAL A 118 -2.77 3.82 4.76
C VAL A 118 -4.04 2.96 4.77
N LEU A 119 -5.03 3.24 3.90
CA LEU A 119 -6.22 2.41 3.75
C LEU A 119 -5.88 1.01 3.24
N TYR A 120 -4.93 0.90 2.30
CA TYR A 120 -4.43 -0.39 1.83
C TYR A 120 -3.77 -1.20 2.95
N VAL A 121 -2.89 -0.59 3.75
CA VAL A 121 -2.24 -1.26 4.88
C VAL A 121 -3.27 -1.65 5.94
N CYS A 122 -4.16 -0.73 6.32
CA CYS A 122 -5.20 -0.96 7.31
C CYS A 122 -6.08 -2.16 6.92
N SER A 123 -6.63 -2.18 5.70
CA SER A 123 -7.45 -3.29 5.23
C SER A 123 -6.71 -4.63 5.22
N ARG A 124 -5.43 -4.65 4.83
CA ARG A 124 -4.60 -5.87 4.84
C ARG A 124 -4.25 -6.35 6.25
N VAL A 125 -4.01 -5.43 7.19
CA VAL A 125 -3.76 -5.75 8.60
C VAL A 125 -5.02 -6.29 9.26
N VAL A 126 -6.16 -5.64 9.09
CA VAL A 126 -7.45 -6.12 9.61
C VAL A 126 -7.78 -7.51 9.03
N ALA A 127 -7.61 -7.71 7.72
CA ALA A 127 -7.82 -9.01 7.08
C ALA A 127 -6.80 -10.07 7.49
N SER A 128 -5.67 -9.68 8.10
CA SER A 128 -4.65 -10.63 8.57
C SER A 128 -5.14 -11.46 9.77
N PHE A 129 -6.04 -10.90 10.58
CA PHE A 129 -6.67 -11.55 11.73
C PHE A 129 -7.70 -12.62 11.35
N ILE A 130 -8.10 -12.70 10.08
CA ILE A 130 -8.97 -13.79 9.60
C ILE A 130 -8.17 -15.10 9.67
N PRO A 131 -8.69 -16.16 10.33
CA PRO A 131 -8.05 -17.47 10.37
C PRO A 131 -7.73 -17.99 8.97
N ARG A 132 -6.63 -18.72 8.84
CA ARG A 132 -6.19 -19.31 7.56
C ARG A 132 -6.84 -20.67 7.36
N ALA A 133 -7.11 -21.02 6.10
CA ALA A 133 -7.78 -22.27 5.73
C ALA A 133 -7.02 -23.52 6.20
N PHE A 134 -5.68 -23.45 6.32
CA PHE A 134 -4.85 -24.53 6.82
C PHE A 134 -3.75 -23.99 7.75
N PRO A 135 -3.26 -24.79 8.72
CA PRO A 135 -2.15 -24.41 9.58
C PRO A 135 -0.89 -24.11 8.76
N SER A 136 -0.27 -22.97 9.03
CA SER A 136 1.05 -22.64 8.50
C SER A 136 2.14 -23.19 9.42
N PRO A 137 3.31 -23.61 8.88
CA PRO A 137 4.46 -23.96 9.71
C PRO A 137 4.79 -22.82 10.69
N PRO A 138 5.25 -23.14 11.92
CA PRO A 138 5.65 -22.12 12.89
C PRO A 138 6.70 -21.21 12.26
N HIS A 139 6.42 -19.90 12.23
CA HIS A 139 7.33 -18.92 11.68
C HIS A 139 8.48 -18.68 12.67
N ASN A 140 9.71 -18.91 12.24
CA ASN A 140 10.90 -18.51 13.00
C ASN A 140 11.25 -17.05 12.66
N PRO A 141 11.03 -16.08 13.57
CA PRO A 141 11.33 -14.67 13.31
C PRO A 141 12.84 -14.39 13.16
N ASN A 142 13.70 -15.31 13.61
CA ASN A 142 15.16 -15.22 13.50
C ASN A 142 15.73 -16.01 12.32
N GLY A 143 14.87 -16.72 11.57
CA GLY A 143 15.27 -17.42 10.35
C GLY A 143 15.21 -16.50 9.12
N ASP A 144 15.74 -16.97 7.98
CA ASP A 144 15.49 -16.30 6.71
C ASP A 144 13.98 -16.28 6.44
N VAL A 145 13.38 -15.09 6.49
CA VAL A 145 11.95 -14.85 6.22
C VAL A 145 11.69 -15.16 4.76
N LEU A 146 11.49 -16.44 4.45
CA LEU A 146 10.93 -16.87 3.18
C LEU A 146 9.41 -16.79 3.32
N ILE A 147 8.83 -15.75 2.72
CA ILE A 147 7.38 -15.71 2.50
C ILE A 147 7.00 -17.06 1.86
N PRO A 148 6.03 -17.81 2.42
CA PRO A 148 5.66 -19.11 1.87
C PRO A 148 5.38 -18.98 0.38
N ALA A 149 5.97 -19.85 -0.45
CA ALA A 149 5.81 -19.82 -1.90
C ALA A 149 4.34 -19.91 -2.34
N ARG A 150 3.47 -20.47 -1.48
CA ARG A 150 2.01 -20.46 -1.61
C ARG A 150 1.41 -19.73 -0.40
N SER A 151 0.72 -18.63 -0.66
CA SER A 151 -0.08 -17.95 0.37
C SER A 151 -1.24 -18.85 0.81
N VAL A 152 -1.41 -18.99 2.13
CA VAL A 152 -2.57 -19.72 2.66
C VAL A 152 -3.78 -18.77 2.63
N PRO A 153 -4.86 -19.12 1.90
CA PRO A 153 -6.04 -18.27 1.84
C PRO A 153 -6.71 -18.16 3.22
N PRO A 154 -7.47 -17.08 3.47
CA PRO A 154 -8.36 -17.03 4.63
C PRO A 154 -9.39 -18.17 4.59
N ASP A 155 -9.90 -18.57 5.75
CA ASP A 155 -11.05 -19.47 5.82
C ASP A 155 -12.23 -18.92 5.01
N SER A 156 -12.79 -19.76 4.14
CA SER A 156 -13.81 -19.34 3.17
C SER A 156 -15.11 -18.86 3.85
N ARG A 157 -15.52 -19.49 4.97
CA ARG A 157 -16.75 -19.12 5.67
C ARG A 157 -16.58 -17.80 6.39
N ILE A 158 -15.47 -17.63 7.11
CA ILE A 158 -15.18 -16.39 7.82
C ILE A 158 -14.97 -15.24 6.82
N PHE A 159 -14.30 -15.50 5.69
CA PHE A 159 -14.17 -14.52 4.62
C PHE A 159 -15.54 -14.11 4.04
N SER A 160 -16.46 -15.05 3.85
CA SER A 160 -17.81 -14.76 3.36
C SER A 160 -18.59 -13.85 4.32
N VAL A 161 -18.49 -14.09 5.63
CA VAL A 161 -19.09 -13.22 6.65
C VAL A 161 -18.45 -11.83 6.63
N PHE A 162 -17.11 -11.77 6.57
CA PHE A 162 -16.38 -10.50 6.46
C PHE A 162 -16.78 -9.69 5.22
N ALA A 163 -16.94 -10.35 4.08
CA ALA A 163 -17.40 -9.74 2.84
C ALA A 163 -18.85 -9.21 2.96
N ALA A 164 -19.76 -10.01 3.52
CA ALA A 164 -21.16 -9.62 3.71
C ALA A 164 -21.29 -8.39 4.62
N VAL A 165 -20.58 -8.37 5.75
CA VAL A 165 -20.58 -7.23 6.68
C VAL A 165 -19.97 -5.99 6.03
N SER A 166 -18.84 -6.13 5.33
CA SER A 166 -18.18 -5.01 4.65
C SER A 166 -19.08 -4.38 3.58
N TRP A 167 -19.75 -5.21 2.78
CA TRP A 167 -20.68 -4.73 1.76
C TRP A 167 -21.96 -4.13 2.34
N GLY A 168 -22.55 -4.75 3.36
CA GLY A 168 -23.70 -4.18 4.06
C GLY A 168 -23.39 -2.79 4.63
N ALA A 169 -22.22 -2.65 5.27
CA ALA A 169 -21.76 -1.38 5.83
C ALA A 169 -21.56 -0.30 4.77
N VAL A 170 -20.86 -0.60 3.66
CA VAL A 170 -20.61 0.41 2.62
C VAL A 170 -21.89 0.87 1.93
N MET A 171 -22.84 -0.06 1.69
CA MET A 171 -24.13 0.30 1.08
C MET A 171 -24.96 1.18 2.00
N TRP A 172 -24.97 0.90 3.30
CA TRP A 172 -25.64 1.74 4.29
C TRP A 172 -24.98 3.13 4.38
N LEU A 173 -23.65 3.19 4.45
CA LEU A 173 -22.91 4.46 4.46
C LEU A 173 -23.15 5.28 3.19
N PHE A 174 -23.16 4.66 2.02
CA PHE A 174 -23.43 5.36 0.76
C PHE A 174 -24.83 5.98 0.72
N LYS A 175 -25.83 5.31 1.30
CA LYS A 175 -27.20 5.82 1.34
C LYS A 175 -27.38 6.96 2.36
N TYR A 176 -26.84 6.80 3.57
CA TYR A 176 -27.15 7.68 4.70
C TYR A 176 -26.04 8.67 5.08
N ARG A 177 -24.78 8.41 4.72
CA ARG A 177 -23.59 9.23 5.05
C ARG A 177 -22.52 9.21 3.95
N PRO A 178 -22.85 9.51 2.68
CA PRO A 178 -21.90 9.42 1.56
C PRO A 178 -20.67 10.32 1.73
N GLU A 179 -20.77 11.42 2.48
CA GLU A 179 -19.69 12.36 2.79
C GLU A 179 -18.55 11.75 3.63
N THR A 180 -18.82 10.64 4.31
CA THR A 180 -17.82 9.92 5.12
C THR A 180 -17.01 8.92 4.30
N LEU A 181 -17.47 8.56 3.09
CA LEU A 181 -16.77 7.65 2.21
C LEU A 181 -15.60 8.34 1.53
N GLN A 182 -14.57 7.55 1.22
CA GLN A 182 -13.47 8.05 0.41
C GLN A 182 -14.01 8.53 -0.95
N PRO A 183 -13.59 9.71 -1.46
CA PRO A 183 -14.11 10.27 -2.70
C PRO A 183 -14.05 9.31 -3.89
N GLY A 184 -13.00 8.48 -3.99
CA GLY A 184 -12.89 7.48 -5.05
C GLY A 184 -14.01 6.43 -5.00
N MET A 185 -14.31 5.91 -3.81
CA MET A 185 -15.39 4.95 -3.61
C MET A 185 -16.76 5.59 -3.81
N ALA A 186 -16.98 6.79 -3.26
CA ALA A 186 -18.23 7.53 -3.42
C ALA A 186 -18.54 7.80 -4.90
N ASN A 187 -17.55 8.23 -5.69
CA ASN A 187 -17.71 8.47 -7.13
C ASN A 187 -18.03 7.18 -7.89
N SER A 188 -17.37 6.07 -7.58
CA SER A 188 -17.69 4.78 -8.19
C SER A 188 -19.11 4.32 -7.84
N MET A 189 -19.54 4.48 -6.60
CA MET A 189 -20.90 4.11 -6.18
C MET A 189 -21.97 5.03 -6.79
N GLN A 190 -21.70 6.33 -6.91
CA GLN A 190 -22.58 7.27 -7.62
C GLN A 190 -22.79 6.82 -9.08
N TYR A 191 -21.69 6.55 -9.79
CA TYR A 191 -21.73 6.07 -11.17
C TYR A 191 -22.50 4.75 -11.33
N LEU A 192 -22.30 3.80 -10.40
CA LEU A 192 -22.92 2.48 -10.48
C LEU A 192 -24.41 2.48 -10.09
N TYR A 193 -24.79 3.21 -9.03
CA TYR A 193 -26.08 3.03 -8.37
C TYR A 193 -27.05 4.18 -8.53
N ARG A 194 -26.58 5.42 -8.71
CA ARG A 194 -27.46 6.60 -8.82
C ARG A 194 -27.55 7.09 -10.25
N ASP A 195 -26.44 7.14 -10.97
CA ASP A 195 -26.45 7.56 -12.38
C ASP A 195 -27.17 6.54 -13.27
N SER A 196 -27.28 5.29 -12.80
CA SER A 196 -28.06 4.23 -13.44
C SER A 196 -29.59 4.38 -13.27
N GLU A 197 -30.06 5.27 -12.41
CA GLU A 197 -31.51 5.48 -12.15
C GLU A 197 -32.18 6.43 -13.16
N ALA A 198 -31.41 7.12 -14.03
CA ALA A 198 -31.94 8.18 -14.89
C ALA A 198 -31.54 8.04 -16.37
N TRP A 199 -32.48 7.64 -17.23
CA TRP A 199 -32.31 7.59 -18.69
C TRP A 199 -33.47 8.30 -19.42
N ASN A 200 -33.17 8.89 -20.59
CA ASN A 200 -34.17 9.56 -21.43
C ASN A 200 -34.34 8.90 -22.82
N ASN A 201 -33.39 8.05 -23.23
CA ASN A 201 -33.40 7.34 -24.52
C ASN A 201 -32.47 6.09 -24.48
N LEU A 202 -32.49 5.26 -25.53
CA LEU A 202 -31.66 4.05 -25.64
C LEU A 202 -30.15 4.33 -25.56
N LYS A 203 -29.71 5.50 -26.03
CA LYS A 203 -28.31 5.92 -25.92
C LYS A 203 -27.91 6.19 -24.47
N THR A 204 -28.79 6.82 -23.69
CA THR A 204 -28.58 7.06 -22.25
C THR A 204 -28.76 5.80 -21.39
N LEU A 205 -29.42 4.78 -21.93
CA LEU A 205 -29.64 3.51 -21.25
C LEU A 205 -28.46 2.54 -21.46
N LEU A 206 -27.92 2.46 -22.68
CA LEU A 206 -26.97 1.40 -23.07
C LEU A 206 -25.55 1.87 -23.35
N TRP A 207 -25.31 3.18 -23.54
CA TRP A 207 -24.00 3.66 -23.94
C TRP A 207 -23.40 4.68 -22.97
N HIS A 208 -24.05 5.82 -22.76
CA HIS A 208 -23.49 6.92 -21.96
C HIS A 208 -24.46 7.31 -20.85
N ASN A 209 -23.95 7.57 -19.65
CA ASN A 209 -24.75 8.25 -18.62
C ASN A 209 -25.08 9.69 -19.08
N LYS A 210 -26.10 10.27 -18.43
CA LYS A 210 -26.57 11.65 -18.69
C LYS A 210 -25.47 12.70 -18.69
#